data_AF-A0AAV1L738-F1
#
_entry.id   AF-A0AAV1L738-F1
#
_cell.length_a   1.000
_cell.length_b   1.000
_cell.length_c   1.000
_cell.angle_alpha   90.00
_cell.angle_beta   90.00
_cell.angle_gamma   90.00
#
_symmetry.space_group_name_H-M   'P 1'
#
loop_
_entity.id
_entity.type
_entity.pdbx_description
1 polymer ?
#
loop_
_entity_poly.entity_id
_entity_poly.type
_entity_poly.pdbx_seq_one_letter_code
_entity_poly.pdbx_strand_id
1 'polypeptide(L)'
;MSIRSFDELLCKIENKLQKSSLRRITIQPIERLAITLRYLATGNTFTDLHYSYVIGIATISEIVRQVCYIIWIELKSECIPQLNGIKWKEIAEGFLTYTNFPNCLGAIDGKHIRVIRPPHSGSLYFNYKKYYSVVLLAMCDADYNFTYINVGTSGSNADSTIFRRSQLYTKLESNTLGIPDPQELPIICPEVAYPSSVRAKLPFVIVGDEAFGLSSHVMRPYARDNLPYKKKIFNYRLSRARRYIECTFGIMSNKFRIFHRSMNVKLDLAQLIVKTACVLHNFIRKRDGYKVSHTFVTNGFTGPLPRQQTESSNTSASNIRDIFADYFINEGKVSWQHLYIIN
;
A
#
# COMPACT_ATOMS: atom_id res chain seq x y z
N MET A 1 -1.12 1.01 19.68
CA MET A 1 -0.57 -0.34 19.85
C MET A 1 -1.00 -0.76 21.23
N SER A 2 -1.57 -1.95 21.38
CA SER A 2 -1.89 -2.50 22.70
C SER A 2 -0.61 -2.78 23.47
N ILE A 3 -0.72 -2.88 24.79
CA ILE A 3 0.41 -3.25 25.66
C ILE A 3 0.95 -4.63 25.27
N ARG A 4 0.05 -5.60 25.02
CA ARG A 4 0.40 -6.94 24.54
C ARG A 4 1.23 -6.92 23.25
N SER A 5 0.82 -6.13 22.25
CA SER A 5 1.56 -6.01 21.00
C SER A 5 2.93 -5.33 21.19
N PHE A 6 3.03 -4.40 22.14
CA PHE A 6 4.29 -3.77 22.49
C PHE A 6 5.26 -4.77 23.14
N ASP A 7 4.79 -5.55 24.11
CA ASP A 7 5.60 -6.55 24.80
C ASP A 7 6.06 -7.65 23.84
N GLU A 8 5.17 -8.11 22.95
CA GLU A 8 5.54 -9.09 21.93
C GLU A 8 6.61 -8.53 20.96
N LEU A 9 6.48 -7.27 20.55
CA LEU A 9 7.48 -6.60 19.72
C LEU A 9 8.83 -6.51 20.46
N LEU A 10 8.80 -6.11 21.73
CA LEU A 10 9.99 -5.99 22.57
C LEU A 10 10.71 -7.33 22.67
N CYS A 11 10.01 -8.41 23.02
CA CYS A 11 10.59 -9.75 23.14
C CYS A 11 11.27 -10.21 21.84
N LYS A 12 10.74 -9.84 20.67
CA LYS A 12 11.34 -10.19 19.36
C LYS A 12 12.66 -9.46 19.08
N ILE A 13 12.86 -8.27 19.62
CA ILE A 13 14.00 -7.40 19.25
C ILE A 13 14.98 -7.12 20.40
N GLU A 14 14.62 -7.42 21.64
CA GLU A 14 15.35 -7.06 22.86
C GLU A 14 16.82 -7.51 22.82
N ASN A 15 17.05 -8.78 22.47
CA ASN A 15 18.40 -9.36 22.38
C ASN A 15 19.32 -8.60 21.40
N LYS A 16 18.75 -7.96 20.38
CA LYS A 16 19.51 -7.19 19.37
C LYS A 16 19.68 -5.71 19.74
N LEU A 17 18.90 -5.23 20.72
CA LEU A 17 18.96 -3.86 21.22
C LEU A 17 19.85 -3.73 22.46
N GLN A 18 20.15 -4.83 23.13
CA GLN A 18 20.97 -4.83 24.33
C GLN A 18 22.38 -4.32 24.02
N LYS A 19 22.84 -3.36 24.81
CA LYS A 19 24.20 -2.83 24.76
C LYS A 19 24.86 -3.10 26.11
N SER A 20 26.07 -3.64 26.07
CA SER A 20 26.96 -3.71 27.22
C SER A 20 27.95 -2.56 27.18
N SER A 21 28.18 -1.93 28.33
CA SER A 21 29.26 -0.97 28.51
C SER A 21 29.86 -1.15 29.89
N LEU A 22 31.19 -1.21 29.96
CA LEU A 22 31.92 -1.33 31.22
C LEU A 22 32.00 0.01 31.98
N ARG A 23 31.67 1.12 31.32
CA ARG A 23 31.92 2.48 31.84
C ARG A 23 30.67 3.32 32.05
N ARG A 24 29.51 2.93 31.53
CA ARG A 24 28.27 3.71 31.58
C ARG A 24 27.05 2.80 31.69
N ILE A 25 26.04 3.23 32.43
CA ILE A 25 24.71 2.62 32.39
C ILE A 25 24.16 2.78 30.97
N THR A 26 23.73 1.67 30.37
CA THR A 26 23.18 1.65 29.02
C THR A 26 21.67 1.85 29.05
N ILE A 27 21.16 2.55 28.03
CA ILE A 27 19.71 2.77 27.84
C ILE A 27 19.08 1.42 27.51
N GLN A 28 18.05 1.04 28.26
CA GLN A 28 17.46 -0.29 28.20
C GLN A 28 16.71 -0.51 26.88
N PRO A 29 16.63 -1.75 26.36
CA PRO A 29 15.89 -2.07 25.12
C PRO A 29 14.47 -1.52 25.08
N ILE A 30 13.73 -1.61 26.19
CA ILE A 30 12.38 -1.08 26.33
C ILE A 30 12.32 0.44 26.11
N GLU A 31 13.26 1.20 26.67
CA GLU A 31 13.34 2.65 26.52
C GLU A 31 13.70 3.03 25.07
N ARG A 32 14.65 2.31 24.47
CA ARG A 32 15.06 2.51 23.06
C ARG A 32 13.87 2.31 22.12
N LEU A 33 13.08 1.26 22.35
CA LEU A 33 11.86 0.99 21.59
C LEU A 33 10.81 2.08 21.83
N ALA A 34 10.56 2.46 23.09
CA ALA A 34 9.58 3.48 23.45
C ALA A 34 9.90 4.85 22.80
N ILE A 35 11.15 5.31 22.84
CA ILE A 35 11.61 6.55 22.19
C ILE A 35 11.33 6.49 20.69
N THR A 36 11.65 5.37 20.05
CA THR A 36 11.46 5.20 18.60
C THR A 36 9.99 5.21 18.23
N LEU A 37 9.15 4.45 18.94
CA LEU A 37 7.71 4.44 18.69
C LEU A 37 7.09 5.82 18.97
N ARG A 38 7.54 6.53 20.00
CA ARG A 38 7.12 7.90 20.30
C ARG A 38 7.46 8.84 19.14
N TYR A 39 8.67 8.76 18.60
CA TYR A 39 9.09 9.55 17.43
C TYR A 39 8.19 9.28 16.21
N LEU A 40 7.93 8.02 15.89
CA LEU A 40 7.09 7.64 14.76
C LEU A 40 5.62 8.06 14.94
N ALA A 41 5.08 7.88 16.15
CA ALA A 41 3.68 8.16 16.47
C ALA A 41 3.36 9.65 16.55
N THR A 42 4.28 10.47 17.09
CA THR A 42 4.05 11.92 17.27
C THR A 42 4.56 12.75 16.11
N GLY A 43 5.67 12.33 15.49
CA GLY A 43 6.39 13.18 14.56
C GLY A 43 7.08 14.37 15.22
N ASN A 44 7.37 14.34 16.52
CA ASN A 44 8.10 15.42 17.19
C ASN A 44 9.56 15.54 16.71
N THR A 45 10.24 16.64 17.01
CA THR A 45 11.67 16.78 16.70
C THR A 45 12.54 15.97 17.67
N PHE A 46 13.79 15.69 17.29
CA PHE A 46 14.74 15.09 18.23
C PHE A 46 15.07 16.02 19.41
N THR A 47 14.93 17.34 19.24
CA THR A 47 15.03 18.32 20.32
C THR A 47 13.92 18.13 21.35
N ASP A 48 12.68 17.92 20.92
CA ASP A 48 11.56 17.67 21.84
C ASP A 48 11.73 16.35 22.61
N LEU A 49 12.22 15.32 21.92
CA LEU A 49 12.53 14.03 22.54
C LEU A 49 13.73 14.13 23.50
N HIS A 50 14.72 14.98 23.21
CA HIS A 50 15.84 15.24 24.10
C HIS A 50 15.36 15.77 25.45
N TYR A 51 14.48 16.76 25.46
CA TYR A 51 13.91 17.28 26.71
C TYR A 51 13.01 16.27 27.42
N SER A 52 12.24 15.49 26.66
CA SER A 52 11.28 14.52 27.23
C SER A 52 11.94 13.30 27.87
N TYR A 53 13.05 12.82 27.30
CA TYR A 53 13.75 11.62 27.75
C TYR A 53 15.11 11.91 28.42
N VAL A 54 15.57 13.15 28.40
CA VAL A 54 16.88 13.58 28.95
C VAL A 54 18.04 12.79 28.33
N ILE A 55 17.97 12.56 27.01
CA ILE A 55 18.99 11.83 26.23
C ILE A 55 19.52 12.75 25.14
N GLY A 56 20.84 12.77 24.92
CA GLY A 56 21.45 13.60 23.88
C GLY A 56 20.87 13.37 22.47
N ILE A 57 20.70 14.44 21.70
CA ILE A 57 20.08 14.41 20.35
C ILE A 57 20.75 13.38 19.43
N ALA A 58 22.09 13.33 19.42
CA ALA A 58 22.84 12.37 18.62
C ALA A 58 22.53 10.92 19.03
N THR A 59 22.41 10.66 20.33
CA THR A 59 22.05 9.35 20.86
C THR A 59 20.63 8.95 20.47
N ILE A 60 19.66 9.88 20.50
CA ILE A 60 18.28 9.63 20.05
C ILE A 60 18.25 9.29 18.56
N SER A 61 18.93 10.07 17.72
CA SER A 61 19.01 9.82 16.29
C SER A 61 19.57 8.42 16.00
N GLU A 62 20.60 8.02 16.74
CA GLU A 62 21.21 6.70 16.62
C GLU A 62 20.30 5.57 17.12
N ILE A 63 19.57 5.79 18.23
CA ILE A 63 18.55 4.85 18.74
C ILE A 63 17.48 4.62 17.68
N VAL A 64 16.89 5.70 17.15
CA VAL A 64 15.82 5.61 16.14
C VAL A 64 16.30 4.83 14.92
N ARG A 65 17.51 5.14 14.43
CA ARG A 65 18.11 4.43 13.30
C ARG A 65 18.28 2.94 13.58
N GLN A 66 18.86 2.58 14.73
CA GLN A 66 19.12 1.19 15.10
C GLN A 66 17.82 0.39 15.29
N VAL A 67 16.86 0.96 16.03
CA VAL A 67 15.57 0.30 16.30
C VAL A 67 14.78 0.12 15.01
N CYS A 68 14.69 1.15 14.14
CA CYS A 68 14.02 1.01 12.84
C CYS A 68 14.66 -0.08 11.97
N TYR A 69 16.00 -0.19 11.98
CA TYR A 69 16.72 -1.23 11.27
C TYR A 69 16.39 -2.63 11.79
N ILE A 70 16.46 -2.82 13.11
CA ILE A 70 16.17 -4.10 13.76
C ILE A 70 14.71 -4.51 13.52
N ILE A 71 13.75 -3.60 13.69
CA ILE A 71 12.34 -3.88 13.40
C ILE A 71 12.15 -4.32 11.96
N TRP A 72 12.82 -3.66 11.00
CA TRP A 72 12.72 -4.03 9.59
C TRP A 72 13.23 -5.45 9.33
N ILE A 73 14.41 -5.81 9.84
CA ILE A 73 14.98 -7.15 9.59
C ILE A 73 14.17 -8.27 10.27
N GLU A 74 13.67 -8.05 11.49
CA GLU A 74 12.95 -9.10 12.24
C GLU A 74 11.53 -9.30 11.73
N LEU A 75 10.83 -8.21 11.38
CA LEU A 75 9.41 -8.29 11.09
C LEU A 75 9.07 -8.31 9.61
N LYS A 76 10.00 -8.00 8.69
CA LYS A 76 9.70 -7.97 7.25
C LYS A 76 9.11 -9.28 6.75
N SER A 77 9.76 -10.41 7.06
CA SER A 77 9.33 -11.73 6.58
C SER A 77 7.97 -12.15 7.13
N GLU A 78 7.67 -11.79 8.38
CA GLU A 78 6.39 -12.06 9.05
C GLU A 78 5.25 -11.17 8.52
N CYS A 79 5.53 -9.87 8.34
CA CYS A 79 4.52 -8.87 8.04
C CYS A 79 4.25 -8.73 6.55
N ILE A 80 5.28 -8.87 5.71
CA ILE A 80 5.21 -8.77 4.25
C ILE A 80 5.93 -9.99 3.64
N PRO A 81 5.38 -11.21 3.84
CA PRO A 81 5.96 -12.44 3.31
C PRO A 81 5.88 -12.46 1.79
N GLN A 82 6.73 -13.28 1.16
CA GLN A 82 6.51 -13.65 -0.24
C GLN A 82 5.20 -14.43 -0.35
N LEU A 83 4.36 -14.02 -1.31
CA LEU A 83 3.06 -14.63 -1.53
C LEU A 83 3.19 -15.90 -2.38
N ASN A 84 2.29 -16.84 -2.12
CA ASN A 84 2.17 -18.11 -2.83
C ASN A 84 0.75 -18.23 -3.43
N GLY A 85 0.52 -19.24 -4.26
CA GLY A 85 -0.78 -19.43 -4.94
C GLY A 85 -1.98 -19.49 -3.99
N ILE A 86 -1.81 -20.02 -2.77
CA ILE A 86 -2.87 -20.07 -1.75
C ILE A 86 -3.20 -18.66 -1.26
N LYS A 87 -2.20 -17.90 -0.81
CA LYS A 87 -2.39 -16.52 -0.33
C LYS A 87 -2.92 -15.59 -1.41
N TRP A 88 -2.54 -15.80 -2.67
CA TRP A 88 -3.11 -15.03 -3.78
C TRP A 88 -4.60 -15.24 -3.94
N LYS A 89 -5.08 -16.48 -3.78
CA LYS A 89 -6.52 -16.80 -3.78
C LYS A 89 -7.24 -16.18 -2.59
N GLU A 90 -6.66 -16.28 -1.39
CA GLU A 90 -7.21 -15.64 -0.18
C GLU A 90 -7.39 -14.11 -0.37
N ILE A 91 -6.38 -13.44 -0.95
CA ILE A 91 -6.48 -11.99 -1.24
C ILE A 91 -7.58 -11.71 -2.26
N ALA A 92 -7.66 -12.50 -3.33
CA ALA A 92 -8.68 -12.35 -4.36
C ALA A 92 -10.10 -12.57 -3.83
N GLU A 93 -10.29 -13.56 -2.96
CA GLU A 93 -11.56 -13.82 -2.26
C GLU A 93 -11.94 -12.64 -1.34
N GLY A 94 -10.96 -12.05 -0.64
CA GLY A 94 -11.18 -10.85 0.16
C GLY A 94 -11.69 -9.67 -0.69
N PHE A 95 -11.04 -9.40 -1.83
CA PHE A 95 -11.50 -8.34 -2.74
C PHE A 95 -12.86 -8.63 -3.35
N LEU A 96 -13.13 -9.89 -3.72
CA LEU A 96 -14.45 -10.31 -4.19
C LEU A 96 -15.52 -10.04 -3.12
N THR A 97 -15.25 -10.41 -1.87
CA THR A 97 -16.19 -10.27 -0.76
C THR A 97 -16.52 -8.81 -0.46
N TYR A 98 -15.49 -7.95 -0.33
CA TYR A 98 -15.69 -6.58 0.14
C TYR A 98 -15.90 -5.55 -0.97
N THR A 99 -15.37 -5.81 -2.17
CA THR A 99 -15.38 -4.84 -3.29
C THR A 99 -16.15 -5.34 -4.49
N ASN A 100 -16.48 -6.64 -4.51
CA ASN A 100 -17.09 -7.33 -5.64
C ASN A 100 -16.23 -7.25 -6.92
N PHE A 101 -14.91 -7.18 -6.73
CA PHE A 101 -13.94 -7.27 -7.82
C PHE A 101 -13.27 -8.64 -7.77
N PRO A 102 -13.62 -9.58 -8.67
CA PRO A 102 -13.05 -10.92 -8.67
C PRO A 102 -11.61 -10.92 -9.18
N ASN A 103 -10.86 -11.97 -8.82
CA ASN A 103 -9.47 -12.20 -9.26
C ASN A 103 -8.51 -11.02 -8.99
N CYS A 104 -8.80 -10.17 -8.00
CA CYS A 104 -7.96 -9.02 -7.65
C CYS A 104 -6.87 -9.42 -6.64
N LEU A 105 -5.60 -9.31 -7.03
CA LEU A 105 -4.43 -9.65 -6.21
C LEU A 105 -4.00 -8.54 -5.26
N GLY A 106 -4.55 -7.34 -5.43
CA GLY A 106 -4.16 -6.18 -4.63
C GLY A 106 -4.42 -4.87 -5.34
N ALA A 107 -4.52 -3.81 -4.54
CA ALA A 107 -4.55 -2.44 -5.03
C ALA A 107 -3.16 -1.84 -4.87
N ILE A 108 -2.60 -1.29 -5.95
CA ILE A 108 -1.28 -0.65 -5.99
C ILE A 108 -1.40 0.86 -6.20
N ASP A 109 -0.64 1.62 -5.43
CA ASP A 109 -0.57 3.07 -5.56
C ASP A 109 0.72 3.66 -4.97
N GLY A 110 1.05 4.88 -5.38
CA GLY A 110 2.20 5.64 -4.90
C GLY A 110 1.83 6.66 -3.81
N LYS A 111 2.66 6.75 -2.78
CA LYS A 111 2.56 7.79 -1.74
C LYS A 111 3.84 8.62 -1.68
N HIS A 112 3.69 9.93 -1.89
CA HIS A 112 4.76 10.89 -1.65
C HIS A 112 4.94 11.17 -0.16
N ILE A 113 6.10 10.80 0.37
CA ILE A 113 6.50 11.06 1.75
C ILE A 113 7.34 12.34 1.80
N ARG A 114 6.88 13.35 2.55
CA ARG A 114 7.55 14.66 2.65
C ARG A 114 8.90 14.55 3.35
N VAL A 115 9.94 15.12 2.74
CA VAL A 115 11.28 15.23 3.32
C VAL A 115 11.76 16.68 3.20
N ILE A 116 12.66 17.09 4.08
CA ILE A 116 13.41 18.34 3.85
C ILE A 116 14.33 18.15 2.64
N ARG A 117 14.53 19.22 1.87
CA ARG A 117 15.40 19.24 0.69
C ARG A 117 16.72 18.53 0.99
N PRO A 118 17.01 17.39 0.33
CA PRO A 118 18.28 16.72 0.53
C PRO A 118 19.42 17.61 0.00
N PRO A 119 20.58 17.68 0.70
CA PRO A 119 21.74 18.43 0.23
C PRO A 119 22.14 18.01 -1.20
N HIS A 120 22.55 18.97 -2.02
CA HIS A 120 23.03 18.74 -3.39
C HIS A 120 22.06 17.98 -4.34
N SER A 121 20.76 17.93 -4.02
CA SER A 121 19.79 17.13 -4.80
C SER A 121 19.09 17.87 -5.95
N GLY A 122 19.30 19.18 -6.09
CA GLY A 122 18.61 20.00 -7.11
C GLY A 122 17.08 19.86 -7.02
N SER A 123 16.46 19.45 -8.13
CA SER A 123 15.02 19.18 -8.28
C SER A 123 14.68 17.68 -8.24
N LEU A 124 15.65 16.78 -8.03
CA LEU A 124 15.45 15.33 -8.13
C LEU A 124 14.33 14.81 -7.21
N TYR A 125 14.21 15.36 -6.00
CA TYR A 125 13.15 14.98 -5.06
C TYR A 125 11.95 15.92 -5.09
N PHE A 126 11.97 16.97 -5.92
CA PHE A 126 10.89 17.94 -6.02
C PHE A 126 9.77 17.39 -6.90
N ASN A 127 8.58 17.27 -6.34
CA ASN A 127 7.43 16.69 -7.02
C ASN A 127 6.50 17.75 -7.63
N TYR A 128 5.51 17.28 -8.40
CA TYR A 128 4.49 18.13 -9.01
C TYR A 128 3.60 18.87 -8.00
N LYS A 129 3.55 18.41 -6.74
CA LYS A 129 2.84 19.04 -5.62
C LYS A 129 3.67 20.15 -4.95
N LYS A 130 4.78 20.57 -5.55
CA LYS A 130 5.67 21.66 -5.09
C LYS A 130 6.32 21.40 -3.73
N TYR A 131 6.65 20.15 -3.40
CA TYR A 131 7.46 19.82 -2.21
C TYR A 131 8.46 18.70 -2.47
N TYR A 132 9.48 18.59 -1.61
CA TYR A 132 10.47 17.53 -1.67
C TYR A 132 9.93 16.23 -1.05
N SER A 133 10.05 15.11 -1.77
CA SER A 133 9.50 13.83 -1.32
C SER A 133 10.28 12.61 -1.78
N VAL A 134 10.16 11.55 -0.99
CA VAL A 134 10.53 10.18 -1.37
C VAL A 134 9.23 9.42 -1.66
N VAL A 135 9.22 8.60 -2.71
CA VAL A 135 8.04 7.81 -3.07
C VAL A 135 8.06 6.46 -2.34
N LEU A 136 6.91 6.11 -1.75
CA LEU A 136 6.53 4.77 -1.32
C LEU A 136 5.55 4.22 -2.34
N LEU A 137 5.97 3.27 -3.16
CA LEU A 137 5.06 2.47 -3.98
C LEU A 137 4.65 1.24 -3.16
N ALA A 138 3.36 1.02 -2.96
CA ALA A 138 2.90 -0.10 -2.15
C ALA A 138 1.65 -0.75 -2.74
N MET A 139 1.50 -2.05 -2.44
CA MET A 139 0.29 -2.82 -2.74
C MET A 139 -0.32 -3.31 -1.42
N CYS A 140 -1.65 -3.37 -1.36
CA CYS A 140 -2.35 -3.90 -0.19
C CYS A 140 -3.39 -4.97 -0.55
N ASP A 141 -3.74 -5.79 0.44
CA ASP A 141 -4.87 -6.71 0.40
C ASP A 141 -6.19 -6.02 0.82
N ALA A 142 -7.29 -6.78 0.81
CA ALA A 142 -8.60 -6.32 1.24
C ALA A 142 -8.77 -6.23 2.77
N ASP A 143 -7.76 -6.61 3.54
CA ASP A 143 -7.64 -6.34 4.98
C ASP A 143 -6.73 -5.15 5.27
N TYR A 144 -6.36 -4.39 4.21
CA TYR A 144 -5.52 -3.20 4.23
C TYR A 144 -4.15 -3.46 4.91
N ASN A 145 -3.61 -4.67 4.75
CA ASN A 145 -2.22 -4.98 5.03
C ASN A 145 -1.41 -4.76 3.75
N PHE A 146 -0.20 -4.24 3.88
CA PHE A 146 0.71 -4.15 2.76
C PHE A 146 1.20 -5.54 2.35
N THR A 147 1.03 -5.89 1.09
CA THR A 147 1.52 -7.15 0.48
C THR A 147 2.83 -6.94 -0.27
N TYR A 148 3.09 -5.69 -0.68
CA TYR A 148 4.33 -5.29 -1.33
C TYR A 148 4.65 -3.83 -0.99
N ILE A 149 5.94 -3.52 -0.82
CA ILE A 149 6.43 -2.14 -0.69
C ILE A 149 7.74 -1.95 -1.47
N ASN A 150 7.90 -0.76 -2.04
CA ASN A 150 9.15 -0.26 -2.62
C ASN A 150 9.34 1.19 -2.17
N VAL A 151 10.47 1.49 -1.55
CA VAL A 151 10.76 2.77 -0.90
C VAL A 151 12.10 3.27 -1.39
N GLY A 152 12.19 4.56 -1.70
CA GLY A 152 13.46 5.24 -1.93
C GLY A 152 13.59 5.89 -3.29
N THR A 153 12.59 5.78 -4.16
CA THR A 153 12.62 6.47 -5.44
C THR A 153 12.38 7.97 -5.27
N SER A 154 13.03 8.76 -6.12
CA SER A 154 12.94 10.21 -6.09
C SER A 154 11.53 10.72 -6.39
N GLY A 155 11.11 11.79 -5.71
CA GLY A 155 9.78 12.39 -5.85
C GLY A 155 9.44 12.96 -7.22
N SER A 156 10.43 13.12 -8.10
CA SER A 156 10.23 13.51 -9.51
C SER A 156 9.61 12.41 -10.37
N ASN A 157 9.77 11.15 -9.98
CA ASN A 157 9.41 10.02 -10.84
C ASN A 157 7.93 9.67 -10.70
N ALA A 158 7.27 9.42 -11.83
CA ALA A 158 5.90 8.92 -11.88
C ALA A 158 5.81 7.46 -11.41
N ASP A 159 4.69 7.09 -10.81
CA ASP A 159 4.47 5.77 -10.20
C ASP A 159 4.63 4.61 -11.19
N SER A 160 4.22 4.79 -12.44
CA SER A 160 4.46 3.80 -13.51
C SER A 160 5.94 3.53 -13.79
N THR A 161 6.78 4.57 -13.73
CA THR A 161 8.22 4.41 -13.94
C THR A 161 8.84 3.63 -12.78
N ILE A 162 8.38 3.91 -11.56
CA ILE A 162 8.82 3.22 -10.34
C ILE A 162 8.38 1.75 -10.41
N PHE A 163 7.14 1.49 -10.83
CA PHE A 163 6.60 0.15 -10.96
C PHE A 163 7.34 -0.67 -12.00
N ARG A 164 7.60 -0.15 -13.21
CA ARG A 164 8.35 -0.87 -14.25
C ARG A 164 9.78 -1.26 -13.84
N ARG A 165 10.40 -0.47 -12.96
CA ARG A 165 11.75 -0.75 -12.40
C ARG A 165 11.72 -1.61 -11.15
N SER A 166 10.54 -1.96 -10.66
CA SER A 166 10.37 -2.67 -9.41
C SER A 166 10.58 -4.18 -9.55
N GLN A 167 11.05 -4.81 -8.47
CA GLN A 167 11.14 -6.28 -8.41
C GLN A 167 9.78 -6.96 -8.61
N LEU A 168 8.68 -6.29 -8.25
CA LEU A 168 7.33 -6.82 -8.46
C LEU A 168 7.05 -6.97 -9.97
N TYR A 169 7.37 -5.95 -10.76
CA TYR A 169 7.19 -6.00 -12.22
C TYR A 169 8.08 -7.06 -12.87
N THR A 170 9.36 -7.14 -12.48
CA THR A 170 10.26 -8.19 -13.01
C THR A 170 9.74 -9.60 -12.70
N LYS A 171 9.23 -9.84 -11.49
CA LYS A 171 8.66 -11.14 -11.12
C LYS A 171 7.33 -11.44 -11.81
N LEU A 172 6.55 -10.40 -12.12
CA LEU A 172 5.28 -10.50 -12.85
C LEU A 172 5.53 -10.89 -14.32
N GLU A 173 6.46 -10.22 -15.00
CA GLU A 173 6.80 -10.54 -16.41
C GLU A 173 7.49 -11.91 -16.55
N SER A 174 8.26 -12.33 -15.54
CA SER A 174 8.92 -13.65 -15.54
C SER A 174 8.03 -14.79 -15.03
N ASN A 175 6.77 -14.55 -14.68
CA ASN A 175 5.85 -15.52 -14.08
C ASN A 175 6.40 -16.22 -12.81
N THR A 176 7.28 -15.57 -12.06
CA THR A 176 7.91 -16.13 -10.84
C THR A 176 7.18 -15.74 -9.55
N LEU A 177 6.08 -14.97 -9.64
CA LEU A 177 5.25 -14.60 -8.48
C LEU A 177 4.37 -15.73 -7.94
N GLY A 178 4.26 -16.86 -8.65
CA GLY A 178 3.38 -17.96 -8.29
C GLY A 178 1.89 -17.57 -8.32
N ILE A 179 1.53 -16.69 -9.26
CA ILE A 179 0.13 -16.29 -9.50
C ILE A 179 -0.63 -17.54 -9.98
N PRO A 180 -1.83 -17.83 -9.45
CA PRO A 180 -2.64 -18.96 -9.90
C PRO A 180 -3.06 -18.83 -11.37
N ASP A 181 -3.33 -19.96 -12.01
CA ASP A 181 -3.86 -19.99 -13.38
C ASP A 181 -5.20 -19.23 -13.49
N PRO A 182 -5.51 -18.67 -14.68
CA PRO A 182 -6.80 -18.02 -14.93
C PRO A 182 -8.00 -18.85 -14.48
N GLN A 183 -8.96 -18.20 -13.81
CA GLN A 183 -10.14 -18.84 -13.24
C GLN A 183 -11.43 -18.30 -13.84
N GLU A 184 -12.46 -19.16 -13.86
CA GLU A 184 -13.81 -18.74 -14.17
C GLU A 184 -14.31 -17.78 -13.08
N LEU A 185 -14.97 -16.70 -13.50
CA LEU A 185 -15.49 -15.73 -12.57
C LEU A 185 -16.76 -16.26 -11.87
N PRO A 186 -16.96 -15.94 -10.58
CA PRO A 186 -18.15 -16.37 -9.85
C PRO A 186 -19.41 -15.68 -10.39
N ILE A 187 -20.53 -16.38 -10.38
CA ILE A 187 -21.83 -15.80 -10.74
C ILE A 187 -22.40 -15.11 -9.49
N ILE A 188 -22.55 -13.78 -9.56
CA ILE A 188 -23.13 -12.97 -8.48
C ILE A 188 -24.64 -12.76 -8.73
N CYS A 189 -25.05 -12.58 -9.98
CA CYS A 189 -26.44 -12.42 -10.39
C CYS A 189 -26.86 -13.52 -11.39
N PRO A 190 -27.47 -14.63 -10.91
CA PRO A 190 -27.91 -15.73 -11.77
C PRO A 190 -29.01 -15.32 -12.76
N GLU A 191 -29.86 -14.38 -12.39
CA GLU A 191 -31.00 -13.91 -13.21
C GLU A 191 -30.59 -13.18 -14.49
N VAL A 192 -29.38 -12.62 -14.51
CA VAL A 192 -28.82 -11.86 -15.65
C VAL A 192 -27.69 -12.64 -16.33
N ALA A 193 -27.36 -13.83 -15.82
CA ALA A 193 -26.36 -14.70 -16.42
C ALA A 193 -26.93 -15.33 -17.69
N TYR A 194 -26.36 -14.98 -18.85
CA TYR A 194 -26.75 -15.60 -20.11
C TYR A 194 -26.26 -17.06 -20.14
N PRO A 195 -27.09 -18.05 -20.56
CA PRO A 195 -26.66 -19.45 -20.68
C PRO A 195 -25.48 -19.68 -21.64
N SER A 196 -25.24 -18.73 -22.55
CA SER A 196 -24.27 -18.79 -23.64
C SER A 196 -23.12 -17.79 -23.52
N SER A 197 -22.98 -17.08 -22.39
CA SER A 197 -21.78 -16.27 -22.17
C SER A 197 -20.58 -17.19 -21.97
N VAL A 198 -19.56 -16.96 -22.80
CA VAL A 198 -18.28 -17.68 -22.70
C VAL A 198 -17.79 -17.55 -21.27
N ARG A 199 -17.70 -18.67 -20.54
CA ARG A 199 -17.06 -18.76 -19.21
C ARG A 199 -15.55 -18.57 -19.37
N ALA A 200 -15.16 -17.40 -19.83
CA ALA A 200 -13.79 -17.07 -20.12
C ALA A 200 -13.04 -17.09 -18.79
N LYS A 201 -12.03 -17.97 -18.71
CA LYS A 201 -11.08 -17.97 -17.61
C LYS A 201 -10.32 -16.66 -17.66
N LEU A 202 -10.50 -15.83 -16.65
CA LEU A 202 -9.83 -14.54 -16.56
C LEU A 202 -8.61 -14.61 -15.65
N PRO A 203 -7.52 -13.92 -16.01
CA PRO A 203 -6.32 -13.90 -15.19
C PRO A 203 -6.56 -13.15 -13.88
N PHE A 204 -5.67 -13.38 -12.95
CA PHE A 204 -5.57 -12.57 -11.74
C PHE A 204 -4.87 -11.25 -12.03
N VAL A 205 -5.42 -10.16 -11.48
CA VAL A 205 -5.00 -8.79 -11.82
C VAL A 205 -4.72 -7.95 -10.58
N ILE A 206 -3.79 -7.01 -10.71
CA ILE A 206 -3.52 -5.92 -9.77
C ILE A 206 -4.29 -4.69 -10.27
N VAL A 207 -4.95 -3.96 -9.38
CA VAL A 207 -5.65 -2.71 -9.74
C VAL A 207 -4.79 -1.49 -9.42
N GLY A 208 -4.61 -0.62 -10.41
CA GLY A 208 -3.80 0.60 -10.33
C GLY A 208 -4.54 1.84 -10.84
N ASP A 209 -3.95 3.01 -10.64
CA ASP A 209 -4.49 4.29 -11.13
C ASP A 209 -4.25 4.45 -12.64
N GLU A 210 -4.67 5.59 -13.19
CA GLU A 210 -4.45 5.90 -14.60
C GLU A 210 -2.95 6.05 -14.96
N ALA A 211 -2.10 6.41 -13.99
CA ALA A 211 -0.68 6.60 -14.22
C ALA A 211 0.03 5.27 -14.51
N PHE A 212 -0.47 4.12 -14.03
CA PHE A 212 0.05 2.79 -14.38
C PHE A 212 -0.25 2.41 -15.84
N GLY A 213 0.66 1.65 -16.45
CA GLY A 213 0.45 1.07 -17.78
C GLY A 213 -0.52 -0.10 -17.74
N LEU A 214 -1.44 -0.18 -18.70
CA LEU A 214 -2.35 -1.32 -18.85
C LEU A 214 -1.57 -2.56 -19.30
N SER A 215 -1.72 -3.68 -18.58
CA SER A 215 -1.14 -4.98 -18.95
C SER A 215 -2.11 -6.12 -18.64
N SER A 216 -1.76 -7.36 -19.01
CA SER A 216 -2.60 -8.53 -18.72
C SER A 216 -2.86 -8.75 -17.22
N HIS A 217 -1.94 -8.30 -16.37
CA HIS A 217 -2.02 -8.43 -14.91
C HIS A 217 -2.20 -7.08 -14.20
N VAL A 218 -2.27 -5.96 -14.90
CA VAL A 218 -2.47 -4.62 -14.30
C VAL A 218 -3.65 -3.93 -14.96
N MET A 219 -4.72 -3.76 -14.20
CA MET A 219 -5.94 -3.08 -14.62
C MET A 219 -5.93 -1.62 -14.18
N ARG A 220 -6.32 -0.73 -15.10
CA ARG A 220 -6.44 0.71 -14.88
C ARG A 220 -7.79 1.21 -15.42
N PRO A 221 -8.32 2.35 -14.93
CA PRO A 221 -9.61 2.85 -15.39
C PRO A 221 -9.60 3.17 -16.89
N TYR A 222 -10.77 3.16 -17.51
CA TYR A 222 -10.95 3.77 -18.83
C TYR A 222 -10.76 5.27 -18.72
N ALA A 223 -9.93 5.83 -19.59
CA ALA A 223 -9.76 7.27 -19.73
C ALA A 223 -10.99 7.88 -20.45
N ARG A 224 -11.26 9.18 -20.18
CA ARG A 224 -12.32 10.08 -20.74
C ARG A 224 -13.50 10.33 -19.80
N ASP A 225 -14.09 11.52 -19.92
CA ASP A 225 -15.17 12.02 -19.05
C ASP A 225 -16.57 11.56 -19.49
N ASN A 226 -16.76 11.25 -20.78
CA ASN A 226 -18.05 10.76 -21.31
C ASN A 226 -17.98 9.26 -21.68
N LEU A 227 -17.91 8.42 -20.66
CA LEU A 227 -17.82 6.97 -20.84
C LEU A 227 -19.21 6.33 -21.02
N PRO A 228 -19.34 5.32 -21.89
CA PRO A 228 -20.56 4.52 -21.96
C PRO A 228 -20.79 3.80 -20.63
N TYR A 229 -22.06 3.49 -20.35
CA TYR A 229 -22.53 2.88 -19.09
C TYR A 229 -21.65 1.72 -18.61
N LYS A 230 -21.30 0.78 -19.51
CA LYS A 230 -20.38 -0.34 -19.23
C LYS A 230 -19.04 0.10 -18.64
N LYS A 231 -18.40 1.09 -19.25
CA LYS A 231 -17.08 1.59 -18.83
C LYS A 231 -17.17 2.39 -17.52
N LYS A 232 -18.28 3.11 -17.29
CA LYS A 232 -18.54 3.78 -16.00
C LYS A 232 -18.66 2.77 -14.86
N ILE A 233 -19.38 1.67 -15.07
CA ILE A 233 -19.50 0.55 -14.10
C ILE A 233 -18.14 -0.03 -13.76
N PHE A 234 -17.35 -0.36 -14.77
CA PHE A 234 -16.00 -0.88 -14.56
C PHE A 234 -15.13 0.09 -13.75
N ASN A 235 -15.10 1.37 -14.11
CA ASN A 235 -14.33 2.39 -13.38
C ASN A 235 -14.77 2.51 -11.92
N TYR A 236 -16.07 2.44 -11.66
CA TYR A 236 -16.60 2.46 -10.30
C TYR A 236 -16.18 1.22 -9.49
N ARG A 237 -16.25 0.01 -10.07
CA ARG A 237 -15.79 -1.23 -9.42
C ARG A 237 -14.30 -1.21 -9.14
N LEU A 238 -13.49 -0.76 -10.11
CA LEU A 238 -12.06 -0.59 -9.96
C LEU A 238 -11.72 0.45 -8.88
N SER A 239 -12.44 1.56 -8.83
CA SER A 239 -12.28 2.59 -7.79
C SER A 239 -12.57 2.04 -6.39
N ARG A 240 -13.59 1.20 -6.23
CA ARG A 240 -13.88 0.51 -4.95
C ARG A 240 -12.71 -0.36 -4.48
N ALA A 241 -12.09 -1.12 -5.38
CA ALA A 241 -10.91 -1.92 -5.06
C ALA A 241 -9.68 -1.05 -4.75
N ARG A 242 -9.40 -0.03 -5.58
CA ARG A 242 -8.32 0.94 -5.37
C ARG A 242 -8.40 1.66 -4.03
N ARG A 243 -9.59 1.95 -3.54
CA ARG A 243 -9.79 2.66 -2.27
C ARG A 243 -9.06 2.01 -1.10
N TYR A 244 -8.83 0.69 -1.14
CA TYR A 244 -8.12 -0.02 -0.09
C TYR A 244 -6.68 0.48 0.09
N ILE A 245 -5.92 0.73 -0.97
CA ILE A 245 -4.53 1.21 -0.82
C ILE A 245 -4.49 2.66 -0.33
N GLU A 246 -5.39 3.50 -0.81
CA GLU A 246 -5.55 4.89 -0.36
C GLU A 246 -5.91 4.96 1.13
N CYS A 247 -6.88 4.17 1.57
CA CYS A 247 -7.24 4.03 2.98
C CYS A 247 -6.10 3.43 3.81
N THR A 248 -5.36 2.45 3.28
CA THR A 248 -4.20 1.86 3.96
C THR A 248 -3.15 2.93 4.25
N PHE A 249 -2.85 3.78 3.28
CA PHE A 249 -1.98 4.93 3.47
C PHE A 249 -2.52 5.93 4.50
N GLY A 250 -3.82 6.20 4.50
CA GLY A 250 -4.49 7.05 5.49
C GLY A 250 -4.35 6.49 6.91
N ILE A 251 -4.67 5.20 7.10
CA ILE A 251 -4.57 4.50 8.38
C ILE A 251 -3.13 4.53 8.91
N MET A 252 -2.15 4.22 8.04
CA MET A 252 -0.73 4.28 8.40
C MET A 252 -0.30 5.70 8.79
N SER A 253 -0.71 6.71 8.01
CA SER A 253 -0.32 8.12 8.25
C SER A 253 -0.91 8.65 9.56
N ASN A 254 -2.18 8.36 9.83
CA ASN A 254 -2.86 8.80 11.05
C ASN A 254 -2.29 8.11 12.30
N LYS A 255 -1.84 6.85 12.17
CA LYS A 255 -1.19 6.11 13.26
C LYS A 255 0.24 6.60 13.50
N PHE A 256 0.98 6.91 12.44
CA PHE A 256 2.36 7.39 12.49
C PHE A 256 2.43 8.84 12.00
N ARG A 257 2.19 9.77 12.93
CA ARG A 257 2.07 11.20 12.57
C ARG A 257 3.35 11.82 12.01
N ILE A 258 4.48 11.12 12.08
CA ILE A 258 5.71 11.49 11.36
C ILE A 258 5.46 11.76 9.86
N PHE A 259 4.45 11.13 9.26
CA PHE A 259 4.08 11.33 7.85
C PHE A 259 3.29 12.61 7.56
N HIS A 260 2.76 13.29 8.58
CA HIS A 260 2.03 14.55 8.39
C HIS A 260 2.95 15.77 8.26
N ARG A 261 4.24 15.61 8.57
CA ARG A 261 5.24 16.67 8.46
C ARG A 261 6.36 16.29 7.49
N SER A 262 7.18 17.28 7.14
CA SER A 262 8.44 17.02 6.43
C SER A 262 9.45 16.36 7.37
N MET A 263 9.94 15.18 7.00
CA MET A 263 10.98 14.52 7.78
C MET A 263 12.31 15.28 7.68
N ASN A 264 12.80 15.75 8.83
CA ASN A 264 14.11 16.38 8.98
C ASN A 264 15.16 15.34 9.39
N VAL A 265 15.43 14.39 8.50
CA VAL A 265 16.48 13.38 8.68
C VAL A 265 17.16 13.10 7.34
N LYS A 266 18.34 12.47 7.37
CA LYS A 266 19.00 11.99 6.15
C LYS A 266 18.08 11.04 5.37
N LEU A 267 18.23 11.01 4.04
CA LEU A 267 17.40 10.19 3.15
C LEU A 267 17.38 8.71 3.54
N ASP A 268 18.53 8.14 3.91
CA ASP A 268 18.63 6.73 4.30
C ASP A 268 17.77 6.41 5.53
N LEU A 269 17.79 7.31 6.52
CA LEU A 269 16.96 7.18 7.72
C LEU A 269 15.48 7.41 7.39
N ALA A 270 15.15 8.37 6.52
CA ALA A 270 13.77 8.58 6.05
C ALA A 270 13.20 7.32 5.38
N GLN A 271 13.97 6.69 4.48
CA GLN A 271 13.55 5.45 3.82
C GLN A 271 13.38 4.31 4.82
N LEU A 272 14.27 4.22 5.80
CA LEU A 272 14.19 3.21 6.85
C LEU A 272 12.94 3.41 7.72
N ILE A 273 12.65 4.64 8.13
CA ILE A 273 11.43 5.01 8.88
C ILE A 273 10.18 4.57 8.11
N VAL A 274 10.11 4.84 6.80
CA VAL A 274 8.98 4.45 5.95
C VAL A 274 8.83 2.92 5.93
N LYS A 275 9.93 2.18 5.69
CA LYS A 275 9.93 0.70 5.70
C LYS A 275 9.46 0.14 7.04
N THR A 276 9.99 0.66 8.15
CA THR A 276 9.61 0.28 9.51
C THR A 276 8.13 0.55 9.76
N ALA A 277 7.61 1.71 9.35
CA ALA A 277 6.20 2.05 9.55
C ALA A 277 5.25 1.13 8.77
N CYS A 278 5.59 0.74 7.53
CA CYS A 278 4.79 -0.23 6.77
C CYS A 278 4.72 -1.60 7.46
N VAL A 279 5.85 -2.07 7.98
CA VAL A 279 5.93 -3.35 8.69
C VAL A 279 5.20 -3.28 10.04
N LEU A 280 5.40 -2.21 10.81
CA LEU A 280 4.67 -2.00 12.06
C LEU A 280 3.17 -1.82 11.83
N HIS A 281 2.74 -1.21 10.72
CA HIS A 281 1.33 -1.11 10.36
C HIS A 281 0.71 -2.50 10.25
N ASN A 282 1.31 -3.40 9.47
CA ASN A 282 0.84 -4.79 9.35
C ASN A 282 0.92 -5.54 10.69
N PHE A 283 2.01 -5.38 11.43
CA PHE A 283 2.21 -6.02 12.74
C PHE A 283 1.11 -5.68 13.73
N ILE A 284 0.84 -4.38 13.88
CA ILE A 284 -0.21 -3.84 14.75
C ILE A 284 -1.57 -4.26 14.24
N ARG A 285 -1.79 -4.25 12.92
CA ARG A 285 -3.09 -4.57 12.35
C ARG A 285 -3.50 -6.02 12.54
N LYS A 286 -2.57 -6.96 12.40
CA LYS A 286 -2.82 -8.39 12.64
C LYS A 286 -3.17 -8.70 14.11
N ARG A 287 -2.76 -7.85 15.06
CA ARG A 287 -2.93 -8.09 16.51
C ARG A 287 -4.00 -7.23 17.15
N ASP A 288 -4.00 -5.95 16.83
CA ASP A 288 -4.84 -4.91 17.43
C ASP A 288 -5.91 -4.38 16.45
N GLY A 289 -5.92 -4.84 15.19
CA GLY A 289 -6.83 -4.33 14.17
C GLY A 289 -8.28 -4.78 14.40
N TYR A 290 -9.21 -3.84 14.28
CA TYR A 290 -10.63 -4.18 14.19
C TYR A 290 -10.92 -4.83 12.83
N LYS A 291 -11.72 -5.91 12.83
CA LYS A 291 -12.18 -6.56 11.60
C LYS A 291 -13.09 -5.62 10.79
N VAL A 292 -13.05 -5.74 9.47
CA VAL A 292 -13.69 -4.87 8.45
C VAL A 292 -15.20 -4.64 8.67
N SER A 293 -15.87 -5.54 9.41
CA SER A 293 -17.29 -5.41 9.78
C SER A 293 -17.64 -4.09 10.50
N HIS A 294 -16.66 -3.38 11.07
CA HIS A 294 -16.89 -2.16 11.86
C HIS A 294 -16.68 -0.83 11.13
N THR A 295 -16.24 -0.83 9.86
CA THR A 295 -15.92 0.41 9.11
C THR A 295 -16.82 0.71 7.92
N PHE A 296 -17.90 -0.07 7.74
CA PHE A 296 -18.95 0.28 6.77
C PHE A 296 -19.75 1.47 7.31
N VAL A 297 -19.32 2.68 6.94
CA VAL A 297 -20.10 3.79 6.36
C VAL A 297 -19.17 5.01 6.39
N THR A 298 -18.60 5.35 5.23
CA THR A 298 -18.15 6.73 4.98
C THR A 298 -18.50 7.06 3.53
N ASN A 299 -19.39 8.04 3.38
CA ASN A 299 -19.86 8.56 2.11
C ASN A 299 -18.69 8.97 1.20
N GLY A 300 -18.90 8.78 -0.11
CA GLY A 300 -17.88 8.87 -1.14
C GLY A 300 -17.03 10.14 -1.10
N PHE A 301 -15.72 9.98 -1.30
CA PHE A 301 -14.92 11.09 -1.83
C PHE A 301 -15.01 11.01 -3.35
N THR A 302 -15.92 11.79 -3.92
CA THR A 302 -15.99 12.10 -5.35
C THR A 302 -15.00 13.24 -5.60
N GLY A 303 -13.75 12.90 -5.93
CA GLY A 303 -12.74 13.88 -6.33
C GLY A 303 -12.10 13.45 -7.64
N PRO A 304 -12.03 14.31 -8.67
CA PRO A 304 -11.33 13.99 -9.90
C PRO A 304 -9.83 13.83 -9.63
N LEU A 305 -9.26 12.70 -10.08
CA LEU A 305 -7.82 12.43 -10.02
C LEU A 305 -7.09 13.27 -11.09
N PRO A 306 -5.86 13.78 -10.82
CA PRO A 306 -5.09 14.52 -11.81
C PRO A 306 -4.57 13.61 -12.94
N ARG A 307 -4.73 14.08 -14.19
CA ARG A 307 -4.29 13.45 -15.45
C ARG A 307 -2.78 13.19 -15.52
N GLN A 308 -2.39 11.99 -15.93
CA GLN A 308 -1.15 11.75 -16.66
C GLN A 308 -1.41 10.80 -17.84
N GLN A 309 -1.25 11.31 -19.06
CA GLN A 309 -1.43 10.54 -20.29
C GLN A 309 -0.26 9.57 -20.48
N THR A 310 -0.54 8.27 -20.48
CA THR A 310 0.34 7.27 -21.09
C THR A 310 -0.51 6.32 -21.95
N GLU A 311 -0.44 6.50 -23.27
CA GLU A 311 -1.03 5.58 -24.24
C GLU A 311 -0.01 4.48 -24.56
N SER A 312 -0.35 3.24 -24.19
CA SER A 312 0.24 2.03 -24.79
C SER A 312 -0.86 0.99 -24.91
N SER A 313 -1.37 0.77 -26.12
CA SER A 313 -2.44 -0.18 -26.40
C SER A 313 -1.86 -1.58 -26.65
N ASN A 314 -1.83 -2.43 -25.61
CA ASN A 314 -1.71 -3.88 -25.79
C ASN A 314 -3.11 -4.46 -26.02
N THR A 315 -3.38 -4.96 -27.22
CA THR A 315 -4.70 -5.45 -27.66
C THR A 315 -5.26 -6.57 -26.77
N SER A 316 -4.39 -7.41 -26.19
CA SER A 316 -4.77 -8.47 -25.25
C SER A 316 -5.21 -7.92 -23.89
N ALA A 317 -4.53 -6.90 -23.38
CA ALA A 317 -4.84 -6.29 -22.09
C ALA A 317 -6.13 -5.43 -22.14
N SER A 318 -6.38 -4.75 -23.26
CA SER A 318 -7.67 -4.10 -23.48
C SER A 318 -8.82 -5.09 -23.53
N ASN A 319 -8.62 -6.24 -24.17
CA ASN A 319 -9.63 -7.29 -24.24
C ASN A 319 -9.96 -7.86 -22.84
N ILE A 320 -8.95 -8.18 -22.02
CA ILE A 320 -9.16 -8.61 -20.63
C ILE A 320 -10.00 -7.60 -19.85
N ARG A 321 -9.67 -6.31 -19.97
CA ARG A 321 -10.43 -5.24 -19.30
C ARG A 321 -11.87 -5.15 -19.80
N ASP A 322 -12.09 -5.26 -21.10
CA ASP A 322 -13.42 -5.25 -21.70
C ASP A 322 -14.25 -6.45 -21.24
N ILE A 323 -13.66 -7.65 -21.12
CA ILE A 323 -14.34 -8.84 -20.57
C ILE A 323 -14.72 -8.64 -19.09
N PHE A 324 -13.85 -8.06 -18.26
CA PHE A 324 -14.24 -7.67 -16.89
C PHE A 324 -15.40 -6.67 -16.89
N ALA A 325 -15.38 -5.70 -17.81
CA ALA A 325 -16.45 -4.72 -17.92
C ALA A 325 -17.78 -5.35 -18.36
N ASP A 326 -17.76 -6.34 -19.24
CA ASP A 326 -18.92 -7.13 -19.66
C ASP A 326 -19.44 -8.01 -18.50
N TYR A 327 -18.54 -8.64 -17.73
CA TYR A 327 -18.92 -9.38 -16.53
C TYR A 327 -19.67 -8.51 -15.51
N PHE A 328 -19.21 -7.28 -15.23
CA PHE A 328 -19.85 -6.40 -14.24
C PHE A 328 -21.25 -5.89 -14.65
N ILE A 329 -21.61 -5.95 -15.93
CA ILE A 329 -22.97 -5.62 -16.39
C ILE A 329 -23.90 -6.85 -16.44
N ASN A 330 -23.32 -8.07 -16.46
CA ASN A 330 -24.01 -9.34 -16.61
C ASN A 330 -23.91 -10.19 -15.32
N GLU A 331 -23.10 -11.26 -15.32
CA GLU A 331 -23.03 -12.26 -14.24
C GLU A 331 -22.52 -11.67 -12.92
N GLY A 332 -21.69 -10.63 -12.98
CA GLY A 332 -21.10 -9.92 -11.85
C GLY A 332 -21.88 -8.69 -11.39
N LYS A 333 -23.06 -8.44 -11.97
CA LYS A 333 -23.93 -7.31 -11.65
C LYS A 333 -24.27 -7.30 -10.16
N VAL A 334 -24.45 -6.11 -9.60
CA VAL A 334 -24.99 -5.92 -8.25
C VAL A 334 -26.12 -4.90 -8.27
N SER A 335 -27.09 -5.03 -7.36
CA SER A 335 -28.30 -4.19 -7.36
C SER A 335 -28.02 -2.69 -7.22
N TRP A 336 -27.00 -2.31 -6.46
CA TRP A 336 -26.70 -0.91 -6.13
C TRP A 336 -25.77 -0.19 -7.11
N GLN A 337 -25.17 -0.87 -8.10
CA GLN A 337 -24.10 -0.26 -8.92
C GLN A 337 -24.55 0.96 -9.72
N HIS A 338 -25.83 1.01 -10.11
CA HIS A 338 -26.41 2.10 -10.88
C HIS A 338 -26.54 3.41 -10.07
N LEU A 339 -26.69 3.32 -8.75
CA LEU A 339 -26.94 4.48 -7.88
C LEU A 339 -25.72 5.41 -7.77
N TYR A 340 -24.53 4.89 -8.05
CA TYR A 340 -23.26 5.61 -7.87
C TYR A 340 -22.62 6.07 -9.19
N ILE A 341 -23.36 5.95 -10.30
CA ILE A 341 -22.87 6.24 -11.66
C ILE A 341 -23.66 7.40 -12.30
N ILE A 342 -24.53 8.04 -11.52
CA ILE A 342 -25.36 9.16 -11.97
C ILE A 342 -24.47 10.38 -12.28
N ASN A 343 -24.83 11.04 -13.38
CA ASN A 343 -24.07 12.00 -14.19
C ASN A 343 -23.27 13.07 -13.45
#